data_AF-A0A0A6UTW2-F1
#
_entry.id   AF-A0A0A6UTW2-F1
#
_cell.length_a   1.000
_cell.length_b   1.000
_cell.length_c   1.000
_cell.angle_alpha   90.00
_cell.angle_beta   90.00
_cell.angle_gamma   90.00
#
_symmetry.space_group_name_H-M   'P 1'
#
loop_
_entity.id
_entity.type
_entity.pdbx_description
1 polymer ?
#
loop_
_entity_poly.entity_id
_entity_poly.type
_entity_poly.pdbx_seq_one_letter_code
_entity_poly.pdbx_strand_id
1 'polypeptide(L)'
;MAATVEDLPGLLYLSLTDGHSSTRRAPPSPPYLPVVPSAADGRDDGHDGHDGHDYENHAQVDACLRGIHARWIAHTHRHLFTTPAGLLSALSPPAPMVGHPHSLARLLRTFVVHLAATHRDTATALADLIEDPGESAVAQCALVAAAVAQRDLDGEAQAWARLRHLLTRMRAWRWRDCSTSHDREVLAYLRPDHRARFDTAIGVLAPAPHLGFALLADLPALSAVFRQAYACDASHRYTAQRLACHRPDPDLADAHESLRRSPAGPVDAAVASANEQILGGAELPIDDPVYRLHARITARTVRVRRLGAGDLAPEPVPGPLDPARLPAYAEIVRQNAGTPIVAVLAGSVLADAIALDDRESLLILADAGFGDPYPLLDGPATAPPEHGPTRTTPGYGPAVITPKHGPAGVIPQHGRARITPGNDPAEITPEFCALLFRYRPADASRVLAGVAARDWPLAAAMLEHAIPELLACGGPRIAQRLHAAISDAFTGATPPGSPPPTVIDGVYRAVPHDLH
;
A
#
# COMPACT_ATOMS: atom_id res chain seq x y z
N MET A 1 13.81 -8.37 -41.95
CA MET A 1 12.90 -9.19 -41.14
C MET A 1 13.38 -9.10 -39.70
N ALA A 2 12.95 -8.06 -38.99
CA ALA A 2 13.26 -7.83 -37.58
C ALA A 2 11.89 -7.80 -36.87
N ALA A 3 11.69 -8.72 -35.93
CA ALA A 3 10.50 -8.78 -35.10
C ALA A 3 10.62 -7.67 -34.04
N THR A 4 9.66 -6.76 -34.03
CA THR A 4 9.50 -5.71 -33.02
C THR A 4 8.78 -6.27 -31.78
N VAL A 5 9.25 -5.81 -30.63
CA VAL A 5 8.84 -6.18 -29.27
C VAL A 5 7.49 -5.52 -28.93
N GLU A 6 6.37 -6.13 -29.36
CA GLU A 6 5.01 -5.68 -28.98
C GLU A 6 4.13 -6.77 -28.33
N ASP A 7 4.65 -7.97 -28.04
CA ASP A 7 3.88 -9.04 -27.41
C ASP A 7 4.32 -9.35 -25.98
N LEU A 8 3.50 -8.93 -25.00
CA LEU A 8 3.15 -9.55 -23.68
C LEU A 8 2.79 -8.49 -22.61
N PRO A 9 1.85 -8.76 -21.65
CA PRO A 9 0.50 -9.30 -21.84
C PRO A 9 -0.60 -8.57 -21.01
N GLY A 10 -1.81 -8.47 -21.56
CA GLY A 10 -3.10 -8.88 -20.96
C GLY A 10 -3.59 -8.38 -19.58
N LEU A 11 -2.83 -7.62 -18.81
CA LEU A 11 -3.16 -7.33 -17.41
C LEU A 11 -4.09 -6.13 -17.22
N LEU A 12 -4.17 -5.20 -18.19
CA LEU A 12 -4.95 -3.97 -18.09
C LEU A 12 -5.47 -3.46 -19.44
N TYR A 13 -5.91 -4.34 -20.34
CA TYR A 13 -6.77 -3.90 -21.45
C TYR A 13 -8.19 -3.63 -20.89
N LEU A 14 -8.32 -2.59 -20.06
CA LEU A 14 -9.58 -1.88 -19.85
C LEU A 14 -9.90 -1.05 -21.11
N SER A 15 -9.93 -1.70 -22.27
CA SER A 15 -10.59 -1.11 -23.44
C SER A 15 -12.05 -1.50 -23.33
N LEU A 16 -12.89 -0.49 -23.12
CA LEU A 16 -14.34 -0.55 -23.35
C LEU A 16 -14.58 -0.98 -24.80
N THR A 17 -14.62 -2.28 -25.06
CA THR A 17 -15.21 -2.80 -26.29
C THR A 17 -16.65 -3.16 -26.01
N ASP A 18 -17.54 -2.51 -26.77
CA ASP A 18 -18.99 -2.64 -26.74
C ASP A 18 -19.42 -4.11 -26.70
N GLY A 19 -20.06 -4.51 -25.60
CA GLY A 19 -20.63 -5.84 -25.39
C GLY A 19 -22.12 -5.73 -25.07
N HIS A 20 -22.94 -6.32 -25.94
CA HIS A 20 -24.39 -6.19 -26.03
C HIS A 20 -25.20 -6.33 -24.72
N SER A 21 -26.26 -5.51 -24.68
CA SER A 21 -27.40 -5.53 -23.77
C SER A 21 -27.88 -6.95 -23.40
N SER A 22 -27.63 -7.36 -22.16
CA SER A 22 -28.40 -8.42 -21.50
C SER A 22 -29.25 -7.79 -20.41
N THR A 23 -30.55 -7.73 -20.65
CA THR A 23 -31.56 -7.26 -19.70
C THR A 23 -31.70 -8.27 -18.56
N ARG A 24 -31.06 -8.00 -17.42
CA ARG A 24 -31.40 -8.63 -16.14
C ARG A 24 -31.84 -7.58 -15.13
N ARG A 25 -32.98 -7.84 -14.49
CA ARG A 25 -33.64 -6.99 -13.51
C ARG A 25 -32.70 -6.70 -12.34
N ALA A 26 -32.51 -5.42 -12.03
CA ALA A 26 -31.89 -4.97 -10.81
C ALA A 26 -32.69 -5.44 -9.56
N PRO A 27 -32.02 -5.74 -8.44
CA PRO A 27 -32.69 -6.01 -7.18
C PRO A 27 -33.43 -4.75 -6.66
N PRO A 28 -34.48 -4.91 -5.83
CA PRO A 28 -35.29 -3.80 -5.35
C PRO A 28 -34.46 -2.80 -4.53
N SER A 29 -34.64 -1.52 -4.83
CA SER A 29 -33.96 -0.40 -4.17
C SER A 29 -34.33 -0.31 -2.69
N PRO A 30 -33.37 -0.12 -1.76
CA PRO A 30 -33.65 0.29 -0.40
C PRO A 30 -34.14 1.76 -0.36
N PRO A 31 -34.78 2.21 0.74
CA PRO A 31 -35.35 3.55 0.84
C PRO A 31 -34.28 4.63 0.63
N TYR A 32 -34.50 5.44 -0.41
CA TYR A 32 -33.85 6.71 -0.78
C TYR A 32 -32.72 7.20 0.14
N LEU A 33 -31.48 6.97 -0.28
CA LEU A 33 -30.40 7.91 0.00
C LEU A 33 -30.60 9.14 -0.89
N PRO A 34 -30.36 10.37 -0.40
CA PRO A 34 -30.31 11.53 -1.28
C PRO A 34 -29.18 11.29 -2.28
N VAL A 35 -29.53 11.28 -3.57
CA VAL A 35 -28.57 11.39 -4.67
C VAL A 35 -27.74 12.64 -4.36
N VAL A 36 -26.44 12.46 -4.11
CA VAL A 36 -25.52 13.60 -3.97
C VAL A 36 -25.59 14.36 -5.28
N PRO A 37 -26.10 15.61 -5.31
CA PRO A 37 -26.13 16.36 -6.56
C PRO A 37 -24.70 16.56 -7.02
N SER A 38 -24.42 16.21 -8.27
CA SER A 38 -23.28 16.79 -8.97
C SER A 38 -23.49 18.30 -8.95
N ALA A 39 -22.67 19.03 -8.21
CA ALA A 39 -22.69 20.48 -8.14
C ALA A 39 -22.23 21.03 -9.50
N ALA A 40 -23.15 21.01 -10.47
CA ALA A 40 -23.16 21.92 -11.59
C ALA A 40 -23.93 23.18 -11.15
N ASP A 41 -23.37 24.33 -11.50
CA ASP A 41 -23.82 25.70 -11.20
C ASP A 41 -23.49 26.25 -9.80
N GLY A 42 -22.42 27.04 -9.76
CA GLY A 42 -22.04 27.85 -8.61
C GLY A 42 -20.94 28.85 -8.94
N ARG A 43 -21.35 29.96 -9.57
CA ARG A 43 -20.76 31.31 -9.56
C ARG A 43 -19.25 31.45 -9.37
N ASP A 44 -18.66 31.96 -10.44
CA ASP A 44 -17.36 32.60 -10.53
C ASP A 44 -17.36 33.90 -9.68
N ASP A 45 -17.06 33.78 -8.39
CA ASP A 45 -16.81 34.93 -7.51
C ASP A 45 -15.34 35.33 -7.68
N GLY A 46 -15.14 36.39 -8.46
CA GLY A 46 -13.85 36.95 -8.84
C GLY A 46 -12.91 37.21 -7.65
N HIS A 47 -11.84 36.43 -7.61
CA HIS A 47 -10.57 36.81 -7.01
C HIS A 47 -9.49 36.85 -8.09
N ASP A 48 -9.60 37.87 -8.95
CA ASP A 48 -8.51 38.40 -9.76
C ASP A 48 -7.41 38.92 -8.83
N GLY A 49 -6.28 38.22 -8.77
CA GLY A 49 -5.20 38.67 -7.90
C GLY A 49 -3.93 37.85 -7.83
N HIS A 50 -3.54 37.09 -8.86
CA HIS A 50 -2.14 36.74 -9.22
C HIS A 50 -2.09 35.65 -10.31
N ASP A 51 -2.69 35.89 -11.48
CA ASP A 51 -2.49 35.04 -12.66
C ASP A 51 -1.40 35.65 -13.54
N GLY A 52 -0.17 35.23 -13.25
CA GLY A 52 0.99 35.72 -13.97
C GLY A 52 2.23 34.92 -13.67
N HIS A 53 2.14 33.60 -13.67
CA HIS A 53 3.18 32.61 -13.99
C HIS A 53 2.52 31.22 -13.90
N ASP A 54 2.90 30.29 -14.78
CA ASP A 54 2.55 28.86 -14.80
C ASP A 54 1.53 28.41 -15.86
N TYR A 55 1.91 28.58 -17.14
CA TYR A 55 1.70 27.51 -18.11
C TYR A 55 2.55 26.30 -17.68
N GLU A 56 2.16 25.61 -16.61
CA GLU A 56 2.61 24.23 -16.39
C GLU A 56 2.11 23.42 -17.59
N ASN A 57 3.05 23.10 -18.46
CA ASN A 57 2.83 22.60 -19.80
C ASN A 57 2.00 21.29 -19.73
N HIS A 58 0.82 21.21 -20.36
CA HIS A 58 0.00 19.98 -20.44
C HIS A 58 0.84 18.74 -20.79
N ALA A 59 1.85 18.91 -21.66
CA ALA A 59 2.79 17.86 -22.03
C ALA A 59 3.62 17.33 -20.85
N GLN A 60 3.95 18.17 -19.86
CA GLN A 60 4.68 17.82 -18.65
C GLN A 60 3.81 17.01 -17.69
N VAL A 61 2.53 17.37 -17.52
CA VAL A 61 1.58 16.59 -16.70
C VAL A 61 1.37 15.21 -17.32
N ASP A 62 1.10 15.14 -18.62
CA ASP A 62 0.93 13.87 -19.32
C ASP A 62 2.19 12.99 -19.27
N ALA A 63 3.37 13.59 -19.44
CA ALA A 63 4.64 12.88 -19.33
C ALA A 63 4.86 12.34 -17.90
N CYS A 64 4.51 13.12 -16.89
CA CYS A 64 4.55 12.70 -15.49
C CYS A 64 3.60 11.52 -15.26
N LEU A 65 2.35 11.61 -15.69
CA LEU A 65 1.34 10.55 -15.55
C LEU A 65 1.77 9.25 -16.26
N ARG A 66 2.31 9.34 -17.48
CA ARG A 66 2.89 8.18 -18.17
C ARG A 66 4.05 7.56 -17.41
N GLY A 67 4.94 8.39 -16.85
CA GLY A 67 6.04 7.93 -16.00
C GLY A 67 5.57 7.20 -14.75
N ILE A 68 4.51 7.72 -14.10
CA ILE A 68 3.87 7.07 -12.94
C ILE A 68 3.28 5.73 -13.34
N HIS A 69 2.53 5.70 -14.44
CA HIS A 69 1.91 4.47 -14.95
C HIS A 69 2.96 3.40 -15.27
N ALA A 70 4.05 3.76 -15.94
CA ALA A 70 5.14 2.83 -16.26
C ALA A 70 5.82 2.27 -14.99
N ARG A 71 6.08 3.12 -13.99
CA ARG A 71 6.63 2.66 -12.69
C ARG A 71 5.66 1.73 -11.96
N TRP A 72 4.36 2.05 -11.99
CA TRP A 72 3.33 1.21 -11.40
C TRP A 72 3.20 -0.14 -12.11
N ILE A 73 3.28 -0.20 -13.44
CA ILE A 73 3.34 -1.48 -14.17
C ILE A 73 4.57 -2.29 -13.78
N ALA A 74 5.75 -1.67 -13.73
CA ALA A 74 6.97 -2.37 -13.33
C ALA A 74 6.88 -2.89 -11.88
N HIS A 75 6.32 -2.08 -10.98
CA HIS A 75 6.10 -2.47 -9.59
C HIS A 75 5.06 -3.60 -9.49
N THR A 76 3.93 -3.50 -10.19
CA THR A 76 2.88 -4.53 -10.15
C THR A 76 3.32 -5.87 -10.75
N HIS A 77 4.25 -5.85 -11.70
CA HIS A 77 4.90 -7.06 -12.23
C HIS A 77 5.82 -7.74 -11.20
N ARG A 78 6.57 -6.93 -10.43
CA ARG A 78 7.58 -7.43 -9.46
C ARG A 78 6.96 -7.92 -8.16
N HIS A 79 5.81 -7.38 -7.76
CA HIS A 79 5.18 -7.61 -6.45
C HIS A 79 3.93 -8.47 -6.51
N LEU A 80 3.60 -9.10 -5.38
CA LEU A 80 2.36 -9.86 -5.20
C LEU A 80 1.29 -8.96 -4.58
N PHE A 81 0.11 -8.91 -5.19
CA PHE A 81 -1.07 -8.22 -4.64
C PHE A 81 -2.18 -9.23 -4.37
N THR A 82 -2.69 -9.25 -3.15
CA THR A 82 -3.75 -10.20 -2.77
C THR A 82 -5.16 -9.70 -3.03
N THR A 83 -5.30 -8.41 -3.39
CA THR A 83 -6.59 -7.80 -3.72
C THR A 83 -6.43 -6.79 -4.86
N PRO A 84 -7.47 -6.61 -5.70
CA PRO A 84 -7.49 -5.57 -6.73
C PRO A 84 -7.30 -4.15 -6.17
N ALA A 85 -7.86 -3.88 -4.99
CA ALA A 85 -7.71 -2.61 -4.29
C ALA A 85 -6.25 -2.36 -3.85
N GLY A 86 -5.56 -3.39 -3.37
CA GLY A 86 -4.13 -3.31 -3.04
C GLY A 86 -3.26 -3.01 -4.27
N LEU A 87 -3.57 -3.64 -5.41
CA LEU A 87 -2.91 -3.38 -6.69
C LEU A 87 -3.08 -1.92 -7.14
N LEU A 88 -4.29 -1.38 -7.04
CA LEU A 88 -4.53 0.03 -7.35
C LEU A 88 -3.85 0.96 -6.35
N SER A 89 -3.86 0.60 -5.05
CA SER A 89 -3.24 1.41 -3.99
C SER A 89 -1.73 1.54 -4.14
N ALA A 90 -1.08 0.61 -4.86
CA ALA A 90 0.33 0.70 -5.22
C ALA A 90 0.64 1.79 -6.25
N LEU A 91 -0.39 2.39 -6.85
CA LEU A 91 -0.26 3.57 -7.69
C LEU A 91 0.02 4.80 -6.80
N SER A 92 1.29 4.97 -6.43
CA SER A 92 1.73 6.07 -5.57
C SER A 92 2.05 7.32 -6.40
N PRO A 93 1.44 8.49 -6.07
CA PRO A 93 1.88 9.77 -6.63
C PRO A 93 3.31 10.09 -6.16
N PRO A 94 4.22 10.53 -7.05
CA PRO A 94 5.54 10.99 -6.66
C PRO A 94 5.47 12.37 -5.98
N ALA A 95 6.38 12.64 -5.05
CA ALA A 95 6.66 13.99 -4.60
C ALA A 95 7.20 14.85 -5.76
N PRO A 96 6.78 16.12 -5.94
CA PRO A 96 5.88 16.93 -5.11
C PRO A 96 4.49 17.13 -5.76
N MET A 97 3.85 16.10 -6.32
CA MET A 97 2.53 16.30 -6.93
C MET A 97 1.51 16.82 -5.92
N VAL A 98 0.74 17.84 -6.29
CA VAL A 98 -0.38 18.36 -5.50
C VAL A 98 -1.33 17.20 -5.19
N GLY A 99 -1.67 17.01 -3.92
CA GLY A 99 -2.38 15.81 -3.48
C GLY A 99 -1.48 14.63 -3.10
N HIS A 100 -0.20 14.92 -2.80
CA HIS A 100 0.76 13.98 -2.26
C HIS A 100 0.09 13.09 -1.22
N PRO A 101 0.22 11.75 -1.33
CA PRO A 101 -0.47 10.87 -0.42
C PRO A 101 0.01 11.14 1.01
N HIS A 102 1.32 11.26 1.21
CA HIS A 102 1.90 11.31 2.53
C HIS A 102 1.75 12.70 3.14
N SER A 103 0.84 12.79 4.11
CA SER A 103 0.52 13.97 4.90
C SER A 103 0.31 13.57 6.37
N LEU A 104 0.34 14.53 7.29
CA LEU A 104 -0.02 14.28 8.68
C LEU A 104 -1.45 13.74 8.80
N ALA A 105 -2.39 14.24 7.99
CA ALA A 105 -3.76 13.76 7.94
C ALA A 105 -3.83 12.27 7.56
N ARG A 106 -3.10 11.86 6.51
CA ARG A 106 -3.03 10.46 6.09
C ARG A 106 -2.34 9.57 7.11
N LEU A 107 -1.27 10.07 7.74
CA LEU A 107 -0.59 9.36 8.81
C LEU A 107 -1.54 9.09 9.98
N LEU A 108 -2.27 10.11 10.45
CA LEU A 108 -3.26 9.95 11.51
C LEU A 108 -4.41 9.03 11.09
N ARG A 109 -4.94 9.17 9.87
CA ARG A 109 -5.94 8.24 9.31
C ARG A 109 -5.46 6.80 9.40
N THR A 110 -4.21 6.53 9.04
CA THR A 110 -3.68 5.16 9.04
C THR A 110 -3.55 4.63 10.48
N PHE A 111 -3.17 5.47 11.46
CA PHE A 111 -3.29 5.11 12.87
C PHE A 111 -4.74 4.81 13.29
N VAL A 112 -5.72 5.60 12.85
CA VAL A 112 -7.15 5.33 13.12
C VAL A 112 -7.54 3.96 12.58
N VAL A 113 -7.15 3.61 11.35
CA VAL A 113 -7.44 2.30 10.74
C VAL A 113 -6.92 1.15 11.60
N HIS A 114 -5.68 1.25 12.11
CA HIS A 114 -5.09 0.22 12.96
C HIS A 114 -5.70 0.17 14.37
N LEU A 115 -6.13 1.31 14.91
CA LEU A 115 -6.65 1.41 16.28
C LEU A 115 -8.15 1.16 16.39
N ALA A 116 -8.94 1.37 15.34
CA ALA A 116 -10.41 1.36 15.40
C ALA A 116 -10.98 0.09 16.03
N ALA A 117 -10.42 -1.08 15.70
CA ALA A 117 -10.91 -2.36 16.19
C ALA A 117 -10.57 -2.65 17.66
N THR A 118 -9.52 -2.03 18.22
CA THR A 118 -8.96 -2.39 19.54
C THR A 118 -8.95 -1.25 20.56
N HIS A 119 -8.89 0.00 20.10
CA HIS A 119 -8.74 1.19 20.92
C HIS A 119 -9.62 2.31 20.36
N ARG A 120 -10.93 2.06 20.35
CA ARG A 120 -11.91 2.90 19.68
C ARG A 120 -11.86 4.37 20.10
N ASP A 121 -11.84 4.66 21.40
CA ASP A 121 -11.84 6.04 21.89
C ASP A 121 -10.63 6.83 21.38
N THR A 122 -9.45 6.19 21.38
CA THR A 122 -8.22 6.78 20.82
C THR A 122 -8.36 7.00 19.33
N ALA A 123 -8.92 6.04 18.59
CA ALA A 123 -9.14 6.14 17.16
C ALA A 123 -10.14 7.26 16.82
N THR A 124 -11.22 7.41 17.58
CA THR A 124 -12.20 8.51 17.42
C THR A 124 -11.55 9.86 17.71
N ALA A 125 -10.78 9.97 18.80
CA ALA A 125 -10.07 11.21 19.13
C ALA A 125 -9.07 11.61 18.03
N LEU A 126 -8.35 10.66 17.45
CA LEU A 126 -7.44 10.91 16.32
C LEU A 126 -8.20 11.33 15.06
N ALA A 127 -9.32 10.66 14.75
CA ALA A 127 -10.14 11.01 13.60
C ALA A 127 -10.71 12.44 13.69
N ASP A 128 -11.04 12.88 14.91
CA ASP A 128 -11.55 14.24 15.17
C ASP A 128 -10.47 15.33 15.01
N LEU A 129 -9.19 14.96 14.98
CA LEU A 129 -8.10 15.88 14.64
C LEU A 129 -7.94 16.09 13.13
N ILE A 130 -8.47 15.20 12.29
CA ILE A 130 -8.29 15.27 10.83
C ILE A 130 -9.27 16.28 10.24
N GLU A 131 -8.73 17.40 9.76
CA GLU A 131 -9.48 18.48 9.11
C GLU A 131 -9.75 18.18 7.63
N ASP A 132 -8.83 17.49 6.95
CA ASP A 132 -9.02 17.09 5.56
C ASP A 132 -10.25 16.16 5.44
N PRO A 133 -11.29 16.54 4.68
CA PRO A 133 -12.53 15.77 4.64
C PRO A 133 -12.37 14.42 3.95
N GLY A 134 -11.39 14.26 3.05
CA GLY A 134 -11.10 13.00 2.38
C GLY A 134 -10.47 11.98 3.31
N GLU A 135 -9.36 12.36 3.95
CA GLU A 135 -8.66 11.52 4.91
C GLU A 135 -9.53 11.21 6.13
N SER A 136 -10.32 12.20 6.60
CA SER A 136 -11.28 12.02 7.70
C SER A 136 -12.42 11.07 7.32
N ALA A 137 -12.94 11.13 6.08
CA ALA A 137 -13.98 10.20 5.63
C ALA A 137 -13.48 8.75 5.67
N VAL A 138 -12.27 8.50 5.18
CA VAL A 138 -11.68 7.15 5.23
C VAL A 138 -11.42 6.70 6.67
N ALA A 139 -10.99 7.61 7.56
CA ALA A 139 -10.85 7.33 8.99
C ALA A 139 -12.20 6.93 9.63
N GLN A 140 -13.28 7.64 9.31
CA GLN A 140 -14.64 7.30 9.78
C GLN A 140 -15.12 5.95 9.23
N CYS A 141 -14.72 5.55 8.02
CA CYS A 141 -15.04 4.22 7.49
C CYS A 141 -14.46 3.09 8.35
N ALA A 142 -13.22 3.25 8.83
CA ALA A 142 -12.62 2.28 9.74
C ALA A 142 -13.39 2.19 11.07
N LEU A 143 -13.87 3.33 11.59
CA LEU A 143 -14.72 3.38 12.78
C LEU A 143 -16.09 2.72 12.57
N VAL A 144 -16.72 2.93 11.41
CA VAL A 144 -17.95 2.20 11.00
C VAL A 144 -17.69 0.69 10.99
N ALA A 145 -16.65 0.24 10.30
CA ALA A 145 -16.33 -1.18 10.18
C ALA A 145 -16.08 -1.82 11.55
N ALA A 146 -15.33 -1.14 12.43
CA ALA A 146 -15.10 -1.58 13.80
C ALA A 146 -16.40 -1.63 14.63
N ALA A 147 -17.27 -0.62 14.51
CA ALA A 147 -18.56 -0.57 15.21
C ALA A 147 -19.48 -1.72 14.82
N VAL A 148 -19.60 -1.99 13.51
CA VAL A 148 -20.39 -3.11 12.96
C VAL A 148 -19.84 -4.44 13.48
N ALA A 149 -18.52 -4.63 13.45
CA ALA A 149 -17.88 -5.86 13.94
C ALA A 149 -18.13 -6.09 15.45
N GLN A 150 -18.19 -5.01 16.23
CA GLN A 150 -18.44 -5.03 17.68
C GLN A 150 -19.95 -5.03 18.03
N ARG A 151 -20.84 -4.86 17.04
CA ARG A 151 -22.29 -4.66 17.22
C ARG A 151 -22.64 -3.44 18.10
N ASP A 152 -21.85 -2.39 18.00
CA ASP A 152 -22.11 -1.12 18.68
C ASP A 152 -22.94 -0.20 17.78
N LEU A 153 -24.26 -0.21 18.01
CA LEU A 153 -25.24 0.51 17.20
C LEU A 153 -25.11 2.04 17.32
N ASP A 154 -24.80 2.55 18.51
CA ASP A 154 -24.71 4.00 18.75
C ASP A 154 -23.46 4.55 18.07
N GLY A 155 -22.34 3.86 18.27
CA GLY A 155 -21.09 4.25 17.65
C GLY A 155 -21.10 4.05 16.13
N GLU A 156 -21.82 3.04 15.61
CA GLU A 156 -22.08 2.88 14.18
C GLU A 156 -22.87 4.08 13.64
N ALA A 157 -24.00 4.44 14.28
CA ALA A 157 -24.84 5.55 13.85
C ALA A 157 -24.08 6.89 13.84
N GLN A 158 -23.25 7.13 14.87
CA GLN A 158 -22.42 8.33 14.95
C GLN A 158 -21.38 8.39 13.83
N ALA A 159 -20.65 7.29 13.60
CA ALA A 159 -19.64 7.22 12.55
C ALA A 159 -20.27 7.39 11.15
N TRP A 160 -21.44 6.79 10.90
CA TRP A 160 -22.20 7.00 9.66
C TRP A 160 -22.68 8.44 9.46
N ALA A 161 -23.14 9.10 10.52
CA ALA A 161 -23.55 10.51 10.44
C ALA A 161 -22.37 11.41 10.08
N ARG A 162 -21.21 11.21 10.72
CA ARG A 162 -19.97 11.94 10.43
C ARG A 162 -19.49 11.67 9.00
N LEU A 163 -19.43 10.41 8.59
CA LEU A 163 -19.01 10.03 7.24
C LEU A 163 -19.87 10.71 6.16
N ARG A 164 -21.20 10.66 6.28
CA ARG A 164 -22.10 11.33 5.32
C ARG A 164 -21.85 12.83 5.26
N HIS A 165 -21.64 13.48 6.40
CA HIS A 165 -21.30 14.90 6.44
C HIS A 165 -19.97 15.20 5.73
N LEU A 166 -18.93 14.41 5.99
CA LEU A 166 -17.60 14.58 5.38
C LEU A 166 -17.64 14.38 3.85
N LEU A 167 -18.40 13.39 3.37
CA LEU A 167 -18.60 13.15 1.94
C LEU A 167 -19.23 14.36 1.22
N THR A 168 -20.13 15.08 1.88
CA THR A 168 -20.71 16.33 1.31
C THR A 168 -19.75 17.51 1.32
N ARG A 169 -18.73 17.49 2.19
CA ARG A 169 -17.71 18.54 2.30
C ARG A 169 -16.48 18.29 1.45
N MET A 170 -16.34 17.09 0.89
CA MET A 170 -15.21 16.74 0.05
C MET A 170 -15.20 17.60 -1.22
N ARG A 171 -14.18 18.45 -1.35
CA ARG A 171 -14.02 19.32 -2.51
C ARG A 171 -13.74 18.47 -3.74
N ALA A 172 -14.51 18.70 -4.81
CA ALA A 172 -14.18 18.13 -6.12
C ALA A 172 -12.88 18.75 -6.62
N TRP A 173 -11.91 17.90 -6.96
CA TRP A 173 -10.71 18.34 -7.65
C TRP A 173 -10.95 18.36 -9.15
N ARG A 174 -10.11 19.05 -9.90
CA ARG A 174 -10.07 18.97 -11.36
C ARG A 174 -8.61 19.05 -11.76
N TRP A 175 -8.20 18.23 -12.71
CA TRP A 175 -6.91 18.43 -13.36
C TRP A 175 -6.92 19.80 -14.04
N ARG A 176 -5.91 20.64 -13.81
CA ARG A 176 -5.76 21.89 -14.56
C ARG A 176 -5.51 21.54 -16.02
N ASP A 177 -6.35 22.08 -16.91
CA ASP A 177 -6.20 22.03 -18.37
C ASP A 177 -6.10 20.64 -19.04
N CYS A 178 -6.24 19.54 -18.30
CA CYS A 178 -6.14 18.19 -18.86
C CYS A 178 -7.48 17.70 -19.39
N SER A 179 -7.46 16.92 -20.48
CA SER A 179 -8.66 16.24 -20.94
C SER A 179 -9.21 15.29 -19.85
N THR A 180 -10.53 15.19 -19.73
CA THR A 180 -11.22 14.30 -18.77
C THR A 180 -11.04 12.81 -19.09
N SER A 181 -10.12 12.44 -20.01
CA SER A 181 -9.83 11.05 -20.36
C SER A 181 -9.22 10.30 -19.17
N HIS A 182 -8.32 10.92 -18.42
CA HIS A 182 -7.64 10.29 -17.28
C HIS A 182 -8.60 9.93 -16.14
N ASP A 183 -9.72 10.65 -16.00
CA ASP A 183 -10.76 10.32 -15.02
C ASP A 183 -11.51 9.01 -15.36
N ARG A 184 -11.37 8.52 -16.60
CA ARG A 184 -11.93 7.24 -17.04
C ARG A 184 -10.96 6.07 -16.88
N GLU A 185 -9.72 6.33 -16.50
CA GLU A 185 -8.64 5.35 -16.35
C GLU A 185 -8.26 5.12 -14.88
N VAL A 186 -7.38 4.14 -14.61
CA VAL A 186 -6.87 3.87 -13.26
C VAL A 186 -6.13 5.08 -12.66
N LEU A 187 -5.59 5.96 -13.50
CA LEU A 187 -4.95 7.21 -13.09
C LEU A 187 -5.91 8.19 -12.40
N ALA A 188 -7.22 8.01 -12.54
CA ALA A 188 -8.22 8.74 -11.76
C ALA A 188 -7.96 8.62 -10.25
N TYR A 189 -7.36 7.52 -9.80
CA TYR A 189 -6.98 7.28 -8.40
C TYR A 189 -5.91 8.25 -7.89
N LEU A 190 -5.12 8.89 -8.76
CA LEU A 190 -4.11 9.87 -8.33
C LEU A 190 -4.75 11.17 -7.81
N ARG A 191 -6.01 11.43 -8.12
CA ARG A 191 -6.73 12.61 -7.60
C ARG A 191 -7.11 12.42 -6.14
N PRO A 192 -6.86 13.41 -5.25
CA PRO A 192 -7.17 13.28 -3.82
C PRO A 192 -8.63 12.95 -3.51
N ASP A 193 -9.59 13.58 -4.19
CA ASP A 193 -11.01 13.33 -4.00
C ASP A 193 -11.44 11.93 -4.46
N HIS A 194 -10.97 11.51 -5.63
CA HIS A 194 -11.25 10.16 -6.14
C HIS A 194 -10.60 9.07 -5.29
N ARG A 195 -9.35 9.29 -4.86
CA ARG A 195 -8.65 8.41 -3.92
C ARG A 195 -9.42 8.26 -2.63
N ALA A 196 -9.79 9.37 -2.00
CA ALA A 196 -10.57 9.36 -0.76
C ALA A 196 -11.92 8.65 -0.94
N ARG A 197 -12.64 8.88 -2.05
CA ARG A 197 -13.87 8.16 -2.38
C ARG A 197 -13.65 6.66 -2.56
N PHE A 198 -12.58 6.27 -3.26
CA PHE A 198 -12.23 4.87 -3.47
C PHE A 198 -11.84 4.18 -2.16
N ASP A 199 -10.95 4.78 -1.38
CA ASP A 199 -10.51 4.23 -0.09
C ASP A 199 -11.69 4.16 0.90
N THR A 200 -12.60 5.14 0.85
CA THR A 200 -13.87 5.11 1.60
C THR A 200 -14.73 3.93 1.14
N ALA A 201 -14.92 3.76 -0.17
CA ALA A 201 -15.68 2.65 -0.74
C ALA A 201 -15.11 1.30 -0.30
N ILE A 202 -13.78 1.12 -0.34
CA ILE A 202 -13.10 -0.08 0.15
C ILE A 202 -13.29 -0.27 1.66
N GLY A 203 -13.20 0.81 2.45
CA GLY A 203 -13.43 0.75 3.90
C GLY A 203 -14.85 0.29 4.29
N VAL A 204 -15.85 0.59 3.46
CA VAL A 204 -17.25 0.17 3.67
C VAL A 204 -17.67 -1.04 2.84
N LEU A 205 -16.72 -1.72 2.19
CA LEU A 205 -16.98 -2.85 1.28
C LEU A 205 -17.85 -3.94 1.93
N ALA A 206 -17.48 -4.36 3.15
CA ALA A 206 -18.19 -5.40 3.88
C ALA A 206 -19.53 -4.95 4.49
N PRO A 207 -19.62 -3.80 5.19
CA PRO A 207 -20.87 -3.37 5.83
C PRO A 207 -21.88 -2.71 4.88
N ALA A 208 -21.45 -2.05 3.81
CA ALA A 208 -22.33 -1.27 2.93
C ALA A 208 -21.80 -1.19 1.48
N PRO A 209 -21.72 -2.31 0.75
CA PRO A 209 -21.16 -2.32 -0.61
C PRO A 209 -21.90 -1.40 -1.58
N HIS A 210 -23.22 -1.23 -1.40
CA HIS A 210 -24.04 -0.31 -2.21
C HIS A 210 -23.61 1.16 -2.10
N LEU A 211 -23.11 1.59 -0.94
CA LEU A 211 -22.56 2.93 -0.78
C LEU A 211 -21.26 3.07 -1.58
N GLY A 212 -20.39 2.06 -1.54
CA GLY A 212 -19.17 2.05 -2.36
C GLY A 212 -19.48 2.16 -3.86
N PHE A 213 -20.50 1.43 -4.33
CA PHE A 213 -21.00 1.59 -5.71
C PHE A 213 -21.50 2.99 -6.02
N ALA A 214 -22.23 3.61 -5.10
CA ALA A 214 -22.76 4.96 -5.28
C ALA A 214 -21.63 6.02 -5.30
N LEU A 215 -20.61 5.87 -4.46
CA LEU A 215 -19.45 6.77 -4.37
C LEU A 215 -18.60 6.80 -5.65
N LEU A 216 -18.64 5.72 -6.42
CA LEU A 216 -17.80 5.51 -7.61
C LEU A 216 -18.63 5.45 -8.91
N ALA A 217 -19.91 5.79 -8.87
CA ALA A 217 -20.82 5.65 -10.01
C ALA A 217 -20.38 6.47 -11.23
N ASP A 218 -19.71 7.60 -11.02
CA ASP A 218 -19.17 8.50 -12.04
C ASP A 218 -17.71 8.20 -12.41
N LEU A 219 -17.10 7.15 -11.83
CA LEU A 219 -15.67 6.82 -11.95
C LEU A 219 -15.49 5.39 -12.51
N PRO A 220 -15.59 5.18 -13.83
CA PRO A 220 -15.77 3.85 -14.42
C PRO A 220 -14.60 2.88 -14.12
N ALA A 221 -13.35 3.34 -14.20
CA ALA A 221 -12.20 2.50 -13.87
C ALA A 221 -12.16 2.13 -12.38
N LEU A 222 -12.38 3.11 -11.49
CA LEU A 222 -12.38 2.87 -10.05
C LEU A 222 -13.55 1.98 -9.62
N SER A 223 -14.72 2.17 -10.24
CA SER A 223 -15.89 1.29 -10.08
C SER A 223 -15.63 -0.13 -10.57
N ALA A 224 -14.86 -0.31 -11.65
CA ALA A 224 -14.44 -1.63 -12.11
C ALA A 224 -13.51 -2.32 -11.11
N VAL A 225 -12.49 -1.63 -10.59
CA VAL A 225 -11.60 -2.17 -9.55
C VAL A 225 -12.38 -2.47 -8.27
N PHE A 226 -13.30 -1.61 -7.86
CA PHE A 226 -14.16 -1.82 -6.71
C PHE A 226 -15.04 -3.08 -6.86
N ARG A 227 -15.61 -3.32 -8.04
CA ARG A 227 -16.36 -4.57 -8.34
C ARG A 227 -15.51 -5.81 -8.15
N GLN A 228 -14.27 -5.79 -8.62
CA GLN A 228 -13.33 -6.91 -8.46
C GLN A 228 -12.99 -7.12 -6.98
N ALA A 229 -12.71 -6.04 -6.25
CA ALA A 229 -12.44 -6.09 -4.82
C ALA A 229 -13.65 -6.65 -4.03
N TYR A 230 -14.87 -6.21 -4.37
CA TYR A 230 -16.11 -6.74 -3.79
C TYR A 230 -16.28 -8.23 -4.08
N ALA A 231 -16.05 -8.66 -5.32
CA ALA A 231 -16.17 -10.07 -5.69
C ALA A 231 -15.14 -10.95 -4.93
N CYS A 232 -13.91 -10.47 -4.74
CA CYS A 232 -12.89 -11.13 -3.93
C CYS A 232 -13.29 -11.23 -2.45
N ASP A 233 -13.73 -10.14 -1.83
CA ASP A 233 -14.23 -10.14 -0.44
C ASP A 233 -15.44 -11.06 -0.27
N ALA A 234 -16.41 -10.96 -1.18
CA ALA A 234 -17.59 -11.81 -1.16
C ALA A 234 -17.23 -13.30 -1.28
N SER A 235 -16.25 -13.64 -2.12
CA SER A 235 -15.69 -14.98 -2.26
C SER A 235 -15.05 -15.49 -0.96
N HIS A 236 -14.28 -14.65 -0.25
CA HIS A 236 -13.72 -15.00 1.05
C HIS A 236 -14.79 -15.19 2.13
N ARG A 237 -15.79 -14.32 2.17
CA ARG A 237 -16.92 -14.42 3.13
C ARG A 237 -17.79 -15.64 2.85
N TYR A 238 -18.09 -15.92 1.59
CA TYR A 238 -18.75 -17.16 1.15
C TYR A 238 -17.98 -18.38 1.66
N THR A 239 -16.68 -18.43 1.41
CA THR A 239 -15.79 -19.52 1.87
C THR A 239 -15.81 -19.66 3.39
N ALA A 240 -15.72 -18.55 4.12
CA ALA A 240 -15.80 -18.56 5.58
C ALA A 240 -17.15 -19.10 6.10
N GLN A 241 -18.28 -18.68 5.49
CA GLN A 241 -19.61 -19.19 5.85
C GLN A 241 -19.72 -20.70 5.59
N ARG A 242 -19.21 -21.17 4.45
CA ARG A 242 -19.18 -22.60 4.11
C ARG A 242 -18.35 -23.43 5.09
N LEU A 243 -17.16 -22.95 5.46
CA LEU A 243 -16.29 -23.61 6.45
C LEU A 243 -16.93 -23.66 7.84
N ALA A 244 -17.72 -22.65 8.21
CA ALA A 244 -18.48 -22.61 9.45
C ALA A 244 -19.80 -23.41 9.39
N CYS A 245 -20.04 -24.17 8.31
CA CYS A 245 -21.29 -24.89 8.07
C CYS A 245 -22.55 -24.01 8.09
N HIS A 246 -22.41 -22.71 7.82
CA HIS A 246 -23.53 -21.79 7.66
C HIS A 246 -24.07 -21.86 6.24
N ARG A 247 -25.38 -21.60 6.09
CA ARG A 247 -25.97 -21.36 4.77
C ARG A 247 -25.40 -20.04 4.23
N PRO A 248 -24.73 -20.04 3.06
CA PRO A 248 -24.20 -18.81 2.54
C PRO A 248 -25.29 -17.82 2.17
N ASP A 249 -24.98 -16.54 2.33
CA ASP A 249 -25.81 -15.46 1.79
C ASP A 249 -25.91 -15.62 0.25
N PRO A 250 -27.12 -15.55 -0.35
CA PRO A 250 -27.30 -15.69 -1.79
C PRO A 250 -26.45 -14.71 -2.61
N ASP A 251 -26.32 -13.45 -2.16
CA ASP A 251 -25.58 -12.42 -2.90
C ASP A 251 -24.07 -12.73 -2.87
N LEU A 252 -23.57 -13.27 -1.77
CA LEU A 252 -22.17 -13.71 -1.65
C LEU A 252 -21.90 -14.95 -2.53
N ALA A 253 -22.84 -15.89 -2.58
CA ALA A 253 -22.74 -17.07 -3.43
C ALA A 253 -22.75 -16.70 -4.93
N ASP A 254 -23.63 -15.78 -5.34
CA ASP A 254 -23.70 -15.30 -6.72
C ASP A 254 -22.45 -14.52 -7.13
N ALA A 255 -21.89 -13.70 -6.23
CA ALA A 255 -20.64 -12.98 -6.46
C ALA A 255 -19.44 -13.94 -6.56
N HIS A 256 -19.35 -14.91 -5.65
CA HIS A 256 -18.32 -15.96 -5.67
C HIS A 256 -18.37 -16.76 -6.99
N GLU A 257 -19.57 -17.20 -7.38
CA GLU A 257 -19.76 -17.98 -8.61
C GLU A 257 -19.45 -17.16 -9.88
N SER A 258 -19.78 -15.86 -9.88
CA SER A 258 -19.39 -14.96 -10.97
C SER A 258 -17.87 -14.79 -11.06
N LEU A 259 -17.19 -14.57 -9.94
CA LEU A 259 -15.72 -14.50 -9.87
C LEU A 259 -15.07 -15.79 -10.37
N ARG A 260 -15.61 -16.94 -9.94
CA ARG A 260 -15.12 -18.28 -10.31
C ARG A 260 -15.21 -18.55 -11.80
N ARG A 261 -16.30 -18.11 -12.46
CA ARG A 261 -16.53 -18.35 -13.90
C ARG A 261 -15.73 -17.41 -14.80
N SER A 262 -15.54 -16.16 -14.36
CA SER A 262 -14.99 -15.10 -15.21
C SER A 262 -14.13 -14.14 -14.37
N PRO A 263 -12.99 -14.59 -13.86
CA PRO A 263 -12.06 -13.68 -13.17
C PRO A 263 -11.56 -12.62 -14.15
N ALA A 264 -11.46 -11.36 -13.70
CA ALA A 264 -11.07 -10.25 -14.57
C ALA A 264 -9.54 -10.08 -14.65
N GLY A 265 -8.77 -10.78 -13.81
CA GLY A 265 -7.31 -10.75 -13.79
C GLY A 265 -6.72 -11.86 -12.93
N PRO A 266 -5.38 -11.92 -12.80
CA PRO A 266 -4.70 -12.99 -12.08
C PRO A 266 -4.95 -12.95 -10.56
N VAL A 267 -5.13 -11.76 -9.98
CA VAL A 267 -5.51 -11.61 -8.55
C VAL A 267 -6.86 -12.26 -8.28
N ASP A 268 -7.87 -11.92 -9.08
CA ASP A 268 -9.22 -12.49 -9.01
C ASP A 268 -9.21 -14.01 -9.17
N ALA A 269 -8.46 -14.49 -10.17
CA ALA A 269 -8.33 -15.92 -10.44
C ALA A 269 -7.64 -16.67 -9.29
N ALA A 270 -6.60 -16.08 -8.69
CA ALA A 270 -5.92 -16.63 -7.52
C ALA A 270 -6.85 -16.72 -6.31
N VAL A 271 -7.62 -15.66 -6.02
CA VAL A 271 -8.59 -15.64 -4.92
C VAL A 271 -9.66 -16.71 -5.12
N ALA A 272 -10.26 -16.78 -6.31
CA ALA A 272 -11.26 -17.81 -6.63
C ALA A 272 -10.69 -19.23 -6.50
N SER A 273 -9.52 -19.48 -7.07
CA SER A 273 -8.86 -20.79 -7.02
C SER A 273 -8.49 -21.21 -5.60
N ALA A 274 -7.94 -20.29 -4.79
CA ALA A 274 -7.59 -20.57 -3.41
C ALA A 274 -8.83 -20.93 -2.59
N ASN A 275 -9.91 -20.16 -2.74
CA ASN A 275 -11.17 -20.41 -2.05
C ASN A 275 -11.83 -21.74 -2.45
N GLU A 276 -11.83 -22.09 -3.74
CA GLU A 276 -12.30 -23.42 -4.21
C GLU A 276 -11.48 -24.55 -3.59
N GLN A 277 -10.15 -24.47 -3.63
CA GLN A 277 -9.28 -25.49 -3.05
C GLN A 277 -9.43 -25.63 -1.53
N ILE A 278 -9.68 -24.52 -0.82
CA ILE A 278 -10.02 -24.50 0.62
C ILE A 278 -11.28 -25.31 0.89
N LEU A 279 -12.30 -25.20 0.03
CA LEU A 279 -13.55 -25.94 0.11
C LEU A 279 -13.45 -27.38 -0.40
N GLY A 280 -12.26 -27.82 -0.83
CA GLY A 280 -12.03 -29.16 -1.39
C GLY A 280 -12.37 -29.29 -2.88
N GLY A 281 -12.61 -28.17 -3.56
CA GLY A 281 -12.74 -28.09 -5.01
C GLY A 281 -11.40 -28.25 -5.74
N ALA A 282 -11.48 -28.26 -7.07
CA ALA A 282 -10.30 -28.31 -7.93
C ALA A 282 -9.60 -26.95 -8.01
N GLU A 283 -8.28 -26.98 -8.28
CA GLU A 283 -7.55 -25.78 -8.69
C GLU A 283 -8.13 -25.23 -10.00
N LEU A 284 -8.42 -23.92 -10.02
CA LEU A 284 -8.89 -23.23 -11.22
C LEU A 284 -7.70 -22.80 -12.09
N PRO A 285 -7.90 -22.68 -13.42
CA PRO A 285 -6.85 -22.21 -14.32
C PRO A 285 -6.46 -20.77 -13.98
N ILE A 286 -5.16 -20.55 -13.77
CA ILE A 286 -4.54 -19.24 -13.56
C ILE A 286 -3.31 -19.17 -14.48
N ASP A 287 -3.29 -18.25 -15.43
CA ASP A 287 -2.19 -18.17 -16.42
C ASP A 287 -0.88 -17.71 -15.79
N ASP A 288 -0.93 -16.81 -14.81
CA ASP A 288 0.25 -16.32 -14.11
C ASP A 288 0.78 -17.37 -13.10
N PRO A 289 2.03 -17.83 -13.25
CA PRO A 289 2.58 -18.93 -12.44
C PRO A 289 2.76 -18.56 -10.97
N VAL A 290 3.01 -17.29 -10.64
CA VAL A 290 3.21 -16.85 -9.25
C VAL A 290 1.87 -16.73 -8.55
N TYR A 291 0.85 -16.19 -9.22
CA TYR A 291 -0.51 -16.16 -8.67
C TYR A 291 -1.09 -17.57 -8.53
N ARG A 292 -0.76 -18.48 -9.45
CA ARG A 292 -1.08 -19.91 -9.30
C ARG A 292 -0.42 -20.51 -8.07
N LEU A 293 0.89 -20.29 -7.89
CA LEU A 293 1.63 -20.77 -6.71
C LEU A 293 1.08 -20.17 -5.40
N HIS A 294 0.78 -18.87 -5.40
CA HIS A 294 0.15 -18.17 -4.29
C HIS A 294 -1.18 -18.81 -3.88
N ALA A 295 -2.04 -19.10 -4.86
CA ALA A 295 -3.34 -19.72 -4.61
C ALA A 295 -3.20 -21.11 -3.96
N ARG A 296 -2.31 -21.97 -4.48
CA ARG A 296 -2.06 -23.31 -3.91
C ARG A 296 -1.53 -23.24 -2.48
N ILE A 297 -0.47 -22.45 -2.25
CA ILE A 297 0.16 -22.31 -0.93
C ILE A 297 -0.83 -21.74 0.08
N THR A 298 -1.58 -20.70 -0.30
CA THR A 298 -2.58 -20.06 0.56
C THR A 298 -3.68 -21.06 0.92
N ALA A 299 -4.20 -21.81 -0.05
CA ALA A 299 -5.26 -22.78 0.21
C ALA A 299 -4.81 -23.90 1.16
N ARG A 300 -3.64 -24.49 0.94
CA ARG A 300 -3.08 -25.52 1.81
C ARG A 300 -2.81 -24.97 3.22
N THR A 301 -2.22 -23.79 3.33
CA THR A 301 -1.96 -23.13 4.61
C THR A 301 -3.24 -22.85 5.40
N VAL A 302 -4.29 -22.35 4.75
CA VAL A 302 -5.58 -22.11 5.39
C VAL A 302 -6.23 -23.42 5.84
N ARG A 303 -6.18 -24.49 5.03
CA ARG A 303 -6.71 -25.80 5.41
C ARG A 303 -5.98 -26.41 6.60
N VAL A 304 -4.66 -26.32 6.65
CA VAL A 304 -3.86 -26.76 7.82
C VAL A 304 -4.28 -25.97 9.06
N ARG A 305 -4.32 -24.64 8.97
CA ARG A 305 -4.63 -23.77 10.13
C ARG A 305 -6.06 -23.90 10.63
N ARG A 306 -7.05 -24.04 9.73
CA ARG A 306 -8.48 -24.03 10.11
C ARG A 306 -9.09 -25.42 10.26
N LEU A 307 -8.66 -26.39 9.46
CA LEU A 307 -9.26 -27.73 9.42
C LEU A 307 -8.38 -28.80 10.06
N GLY A 308 -7.17 -28.45 10.52
CA GLY A 308 -6.20 -29.43 11.02
C GLY A 308 -5.79 -30.44 9.97
N ALA A 309 -5.84 -30.05 8.68
CA ALA A 309 -5.46 -30.94 7.59
C ALA A 309 -4.01 -31.42 7.77
N GLY A 310 -3.79 -32.73 7.69
CA GLY A 310 -2.48 -33.35 7.99
C GLY A 310 -1.44 -33.24 6.87
N ASP A 311 -1.80 -32.69 5.71
CA ASP A 311 -0.86 -32.50 4.61
C ASP A 311 0.01 -31.25 4.83
N LEU A 312 1.11 -31.48 5.56
CA LEU A 312 2.15 -30.50 5.86
C LEU A 312 3.33 -30.60 4.87
N ALA A 313 3.20 -31.39 3.80
CA ALA A 313 4.30 -31.57 2.85
C ALA A 313 4.65 -30.22 2.20
N PRO A 314 5.94 -29.88 2.02
CA PRO A 314 6.32 -28.66 1.34
C PRO A 314 5.69 -28.56 -0.05
N GLU A 315 5.28 -27.36 -0.45
CA GLU A 315 4.81 -27.12 -1.80
C GLU A 315 5.98 -27.24 -2.78
N PRO A 316 5.86 -28.03 -3.87
CA PRO A 316 6.88 -28.07 -4.91
C PRO A 316 7.07 -26.70 -5.55
N VAL A 317 8.32 -26.23 -5.58
CA VAL A 317 8.69 -24.97 -6.25
C VAL A 317 8.64 -25.18 -7.76
N PRO A 318 7.93 -24.32 -8.50
CA PRO A 318 7.82 -24.45 -9.95
C PRO A 318 9.14 -24.04 -10.61
N GLY A 319 9.95 -25.02 -11.02
CA GLY A 319 11.14 -24.78 -11.86
C GLY A 319 12.11 -23.71 -11.30
N PRO A 320 12.98 -23.13 -12.16
CA PRO A 320 13.74 -21.95 -11.78
C PRO A 320 12.78 -20.77 -11.55
N LEU A 321 13.01 -20.02 -10.47
CA LEU A 321 12.23 -18.81 -10.17
C LEU A 321 12.55 -17.71 -11.19
N ASP A 322 11.54 -16.91 -11.52
CA ASP A 322 11.74 -15.69 -12.30
C ASP A 322 12.46 -14.64 -11.43
N PRO A 323 13.70 -14.25 -11.77
CA PRO A 323 14.46 -13.26 -11.01
C PRO A 323 13.73 -11.93 -10.86
N ALA A 324 12.95 -11.51 -11.87
CA ALA A 324 12.23 -10.24 -11.86
C ALA A 324 11.06 -10.24 -10.85
N ARG A 325 10.74 -11.40 -10.27
CA ARG A 325 9.58 -11.60 -9.39
C ARG A 325 9.95 -12.16 -8.02
N LEU A 326 11.23 -12.12 -7.63
CA LEU A 326 11.68 -12.55 -6.31
C LEU A 326 10.92 -11.89 -5.15
N PRO A 327 10.61 -10.56 -5.18
CA PRO A 327 9.80 -9.96 -4.11
C PRO A 327 8.40 -10.56 -4.01
N ALA A 328 7.76 -10.90 -5.12
CA ALA A 328 6.46 -11.57 -5.11
C ALA A 328 6.55 -12.97 -4.47
N TYR A 329 7.59 -13.76 -4.77
CA TYR A 329 7.78 -15.07 -4.14
C TYR A 329 8.10 -14.95 -2.64
N ALA A 330 8.94 -13.99 -2.25
CA ALA A 330 9.24 -13.68 -0.86
C ALA A 330 7.95 -13.29 -0.09
N GLU A 331 7.06 -12.54 -0.74
CA GLU A 331 5.78 -12.15 -0.16
C GLU A 331 4.83 -13.35 0.04
N ILE A 332 4.82 -14.33 -0.87
CA ILE A 332 4.10 -15.60 -0.67
C ILE A 332 4.62 -16.32 0.58
N VAL A 333 5.95 -16.37 0.76
CA VAL A 333 6.59 -16.98 1.93
C VAL A 333 6.17 -16.25 3.21
N ARG A 334 6.24 -14.91 3.21
CA ARG A 334 5.89 -14.07 4.37
C ARG A 334 4.44 -14.25 4.80
N GLN A 335 3.49 -14.22 3.87
CA GLN A 335 2.06 -14.38 4.18
C GLN A 335 1.71 -15.77 4.75
N ASN A 336 2.52 -16.78 4.42
CA ASN A 336 2.31 -18.17 4.83
C ASN A 336 3.39 -18.68 5.80
N ALA A 337 4.14 -17.76 6.40
CA ALA A 337 5.19 -18.04 7.38
C ALA A 337 4.63 -18.81 8.60
N GLY A 338 5.50 -19.56 9.27
CA GLY A 338 5.11 -20.44 10.37
C GLY A 338 4.43 -21.74 9.92
N THR A 339 4.49 -22.07 8.62
CA THR A 339 4.07 -23.38 8.10
C THR A 339 5.21 -24.07 7.35
N PRO A 340 5.32 -25.41 7.42
CA PRO A 340 6.33 -26.15 6.66
C PRO A 340 6.06 -26.14 5.15
N ILE A 341 4.85 -25.76 4.73
CA ILE A 341 4.43 -25.71 3.31
C ILE A 341 5.37 -24.80 2.50
N VAL A 342 5.79 -23.67 3.06
CA VAL A 342 6.64 -22.69 2.36
C VAL A 342 8.14 -22.90 2.52
N ALA A 343 8.58 -23.91 3.28
CA ALA A 343 9.99 -24.06 3.63
C ALA A 343 10.92 -24.22 2.42
N VAL A 344 10.49 -25.01 1.42
CA VAL A 344 11.28 -25.22 0.19
C VAL A 344 11.30 -23.95 -0.65
N LEU A 345 10.15 -23.27 -0.81
CA LEU A 345 10.09 -21.99 -1.51
C LEU A 345 10.99 -20.94 -0.84
N ALA A 346 10.94 -20.83 0.49
CA ALA A 346 11.77 -19.90 1.25
C ALA A 346 13.27 -20.14 1.01
N GLY A 347 13.71 -21.40 1.00
CA GLY A 347 15.10 -21.75 0.69
C GLY A 347 15.51 -21.37 -0.73
N SER A 348 14.66 -21.61 -1.73
CA SER A 348 14.91 -21.23 -3.12
C SER A 348 14.97 -19.71 -3.31
N VAL A 349 13.99 -18.98 -2.78
CA VAL A 349 13.95 -17.51 -2.87
C VAL A 349 15.15 -16.90 -2.16
N LEU A 350 15.55 -17.43 -0.98
CA LEU A 350 16.71 -16.95 -0.26
C LEU A 350 18.01 -17.15 -1.06
N ALA A 351 18.19 -18.32 -1.66
CA ALA A 351 19.36 -18.62 -2.48
C ALA A 351 19.47 -17.68 -3.70
N ASP A 352 18.37 -17.50 -4.43
CA ASP A 352 18.33 -16.64 -5.61
C ASP A 352 18.49 -15.16 -5.24
N ALA A 353 17.85 -14.71 -4.16
CA ALA A 353 17.98 -13.34 -3.67
C ALA A 353 19.42 -13.02 -3.19
N ILE A 354 20.11 -13.96 -2.55
CA ILE A 354 21.55 -13.81 -2.21
C ILE A 354 22.39 -13.74 -3.49
N ALA A 355 22.13 -14.63 -4.45
CA ALA A 355 22.91 -14.70 -5.68
C ALA A 355 22.80 -13.42 -6.53
N LEU A 356 21.64 -12.74 -6.46
CA LEU A 356 21.35 -11.53 -7.21
C LEU A 356 21.51 -10.24 -6.39
N ASP A 357 21.86 -10.34 -5.11
CA ASP A 357 21.85 -9.22 -4.15
C ASP A 357 20.49 -8.47 -4.13
N ASP A 358 19.38 -9.21 -4.23
CA ASP A 358 18.02 -8.66 -4.17
C ASP A 358 17.65 -8.36 -2.71
N ARG A 359 18.11 -7.19 -2.22
CA ARG A 359 17.93 -6.73 -0.84
C ARG A 359 16.47 -6.72 -0.38
N GLU A 360 15.56 -6.33 -1.26
CA GLU A 360 14.13 -6.26 -0.97
C GLU A 360 13.56 -7.64 -0.63
N SER A 361 13.88 -8.65 -1.45
CA SER A 361 13.45 -10.03 -1.20
C SER A 361 14.08 -10.60 0.08
N LEU A 362 15.36 -10.30 0.33
CA LEU A 362 16.05 -10.71 1.55
C LEU A 362 15.40 -10.11 2.81
N LEU A 363 14.99 -8.84 2.72
CA LEU A 363 14.29 -8.13 3.79
C LEU A 363 12.89 -8.71 4.05
N ILE A 364 12.13 -8.99 2.99
CA ILE A 364 10.82 -9.67 3.10
C ILE A 364 10.97 -11.06 3.73
N LEU A 365 12.02 -11.82 3.37
CA LEU A 365 12.31 -13.14 3.96
C LEU A 365 12.76 -13.06 5.41
N ALA A 366 13.57 -12.06 5.77
CA ALA A 366 13.96 -11.82 7.16
C ALA A 366 12.75 -11.49 8.03
N ASP A 367 11.80 -10.70 7.50
CA ASP A 367 10.51 -10.42 8.16
C ASP A 367 9.69 -11.70 8.40
N ALA A 368 9.76 -12.64 7.46
CA ALA A 368 9.12 -13.95 7.54
C ALA A 368 9.86 -14.94 8.47
N GLY A 369 11.02 -14.57 9.02
CA GLY A 369 11.86 -15.42 9.89
C GLY A 369 12.80 -16.37 9.15
N PHE A 370 13.05 -16.15 7.86
CA PHE A 370 13.90 -16.99 7.00
C PHE A 370 15.27 -16.38 6.68
N GLY A 371 15.74 -15.41 7.46
CA GLY A 371 17.05 -14.77 7.28
C GLY A 371 17.44 -13.87 8.46
N ASP A 372 18.71 -13.50 8.52
CA ASP A 372 19.20 -12.49 9.45
C ASP A 372 19.06 -11.09 8.79
N PRO A 373 18.25 -10.18 9.34
CA PRO A 373 18.14 -8.84 8.79
C PRO A 373 19.41 -7.99 9.04
N TYR A 374 20.22 -8.28 10.07
CA TYR A 374 21.30 -7.38 10.49
C TYR A 374 22.33 -7.08 9.39
N PRO A 375 22.86 -8.05 8.64
CA PRO A 375 23.79 -7.79 7.54
C PRO A 375 23.20 -6.88 6.45
N LEU A 376 21.88 -6.97 6.21
CA LEU A 376 21.17 -6.14 5.23
C LEU A 376 21.01 -4.70 5.73
N LEU A 377 20.88 -4.53 7.05
CA LEU A 377 20.73 -3.23 7.69
C LEU A 377 22.08 -2.52 7.95
N ASP A 378 23.21 -3.22 7.85
CA ASP A 378 24.54 -2.74 8.25
C ASP A 378 25.37 -2.06 7.14
N GLY A 379 24.97 -2.07 5.85
CA GLY A 379 25.82 -1.46 4.80
C GLY A 379 25.13 -0.94 3.53
N PRO A 380 25.66 0.14 2.90
CA PRO A 380 25.44 0.37 1.47
C PRO A 380 26.11 -0.76 0.67
N ALA A 381 25.59 -1.06 -0.52
CA ALA A 381 25.99 -2.20 -1.34
C ALA A 381 27.52 -2.30 -1.48
N THR A 382 28.15 -3.21 -0.74
CA THR A 382 29.51 -3.63 -1.07
C THR A 382 29.41 -4.54 -2.28
N ALA A 383 30.02 -4.11 -3.38
CA ALA A 383 30.27 -4.95 -4.55
C ALA A 383 30.74 -6.36 -4.13
N PRO A 384 30.35 -7.41 -4.87
CA PRO A 384 30.57 -8.78 -4.46
C PRO A 384 32.06 -9.04 -4.17
N PRO A 385 32.39 -9.95 -3.25
CA PRO A 385 33.79 -10.27 -2.95
C PRO A 385 34.42 -10.87 -4.21
N GLU A 386 35.32 -10.13 -4.84
CA GLU A 386 36.26 -10.70 -5.82
C GLU A 386 37.12 -11.72 -5.08
N HIS A 387 36.77 -13.01 -5.19
CA HIS A 387 37.63 -14.12 -4.82
C HIS A 387 37.92 -14.96 -6.07
N GLY A 388 38.99 -14.59 -6.75
CA GLY A 388 39.78 -15.52 -7.55
C GLY A 388 41.20 -15.55 -6.98
N PRO A 389 41.81 -16.73 -6.70
CA PRO A 389 43.19 -16.80 -6.28
C PRO A 389 44.10 -16.61 -7.50
N THR A 390 44.51 -15.37 -7.78
CA THR A 390 45.57 -15.12 -8.76
C THR A 390 46.92 -15.44 -8.15
N ARG A 391 47.42 -16.62 -8.51
CA ARG A 391 48.80 -17.05 -8.31
C ARG A 391 49.72 -16.12 -9.11
N THR A 392 50.46 -15.25 -8.45
CA THR A 392 51.52 -14.44 -9.08
C THR A 392 52.91 -14.93 -8.66
N THR A 393 53.68 -15.31 -9.66
CA THR A 393 55.13 -15.56 -9.60
C THR A 393 55.88 -14.23 -9.40
N PRO A 394 56.93 -14.14 -8.57
CA PRO A 394 57.64 -12.88 -8.35
C PRO A 394 58.67 -12.62 -9.46
N GLY A 395 58.46 -11.56 -10.24
CA GLY A 395 59.46 -10.96 -11.12
C GLY A 395 60.00 -9.67 -10.52
N TYR A 396 61.32 -9.63 -10.29
CA TYR A 396 62.07 -8.49 -9.75
C TYR A 396 62.17 -7.32 -10.76
N GLY A 397 61.93 -6.09 -10.29
CA GLY A 397 62.31 -4.83 -10.96
C GLY A 397 61.66 -3.61 -10.30
N PRO A 398 62.38 -2.49 -10.06
CA PRO A 398 61.82 -1.35 -9.32
C PRO A 398 61.09 -0.40 -10.29
N ALA A 399 59.77 -0.29 -10.14
CA ALA A 399 59.00 0.79 -10.75
C ALA A 399 58.55 1.76 -9.66
N VAL A 400 59.08 2.99 -9.74
CA VAL A 400 58.64 4.15 -8.97
C VAL A 400 57.27 4.56 -9.50
N ILE A 401 56.23 4.51 -8.65
CA ILE A 401 54.94 5.14 -8.92
C ILE A 401 54.66 6.12 -7.78
N THR A 402 54.60 7.40 -8.16
CA THR A 402 54.22 8.52 -7.30
C THR A 402 52.69 8.52 -7.11
N PRO A 403 52.12 8.47 -5.89
CA PRO A 403 50.66 8.49 -5.74
C PRO A 403 50.13 9.93 -5.77
N LYS A 404 49.22 10.21 -6.71
CA LYS A 404 48.20 11.26 -6.57
C LYS A 404 46.85 10.54 -6.39
N HIS A 405 46.28 10.70 -5.19
CA HIS A 405 44.93 10.30 -4.76
C HIS A 405 44.68 8.80 -4.50
N GLY A 406 44.61 8.44 -3.22
CA GLY A 406 44.13 7.16 -2.67
C GLY A 406 44.63 6.92 -1.23
N PRO A 407 43.81 6.44 -0.27
CA PRO A 407 44.15 6.42 1.16
C PRO A 407 45.00 5.21 1.53
N ALA A 408 46.08 5.45 2.30
CA ALA A 408 46.76 4.41 3.05
C ALA A 408 45.96 4.07 4.32
N GLY A 409 45.85 2.78 4.61
CA GLY A 409 44.97 2.25 5.65
C GLY A 409 45.41 2.51 7.09
N VAL A 410 44.41 2.43 7.97
CA VAL A 410 44.58 2.01 9.36
C VAL A 410 43.46 1.02 9.64
N ILE A 411 43.81 -0.24 9.91
CA ILE A 411 42.91 -1.24 10.51
C ILE A 411 43.09 -1.13 12.03
N PRO A 412 42.08 -0.70 12.82
CA PRO A 412 42.06 -0.99 14.23
C PRO A 412 41.57 -2.42 14.41
N GLN A 413 42.45 -3.31 14.86
CA GLN A 413 42.04 -4.57 15.45
C GLN A 413 41.22 -4.26 16.72
N HIS A 414 40.00 -4.79 16.78
CA HIS A 414 39.08 -4.75 17.92
C HIS A 414 38.49 -3.38 18.28
N GLY A 415 37.60 -2.87 17.43
CA GLY A 415 36.58 -1.90 17.81
C GLY A 415 35.36 -2.07 16.92
N ARG A 416 34.14 -2.11 17.49
CA ARG A 416 32.91 -2.04 16.70
C ARG A 416 32.97 -0.79 15.83
N ALA A 417 33.09 -0.97 14.52
CA ALA A 417 33.03 0.13 13.57
C ALA A 417 31.63 0.75 13.66
N ARG A 418 31.56 2.01 14.11
CA ARG A 418 30.36 2.82 14.02
C ARG A 418 30.30 3.35 12.59
N ILE A 419 29.47 2.74 11.76
CA ILE A 419 29.21 3.22 10.41
C ILE A 419 28.23 4.39 10.51
N THR A 420 28.67 5.56 10.06
CA THR A 420 27.78 6.68 9.72
C THR A 420 27.12 6.30 8.39
N PRO A 421 25.79 6.24 8.29
CA PRO A 421 25.12 6.00 7.01
C PRO A 421 25.65 6.99 5.98
N GLY A 422 26.02 6.51 4.80
CA GLY A 422 26.36 7.38 3.68
C GLY A 422 25.23 8.37 3.44
N ASN A 423 25.58 9.63 3.18
CA ASN A 423 24.66 10.77 3.18
C ASN A 423 23.69 10.82 1.99
N ASP A 424 23.57 9.77 1.17
CA ASP A 424 22.63 9.77 0.05
C ASP A 424 21.30 9.11 0.43
N PRO A 425 20.21 9.89 0.58
CA PRO A 425 18.86 9.38 0.84
C PRO A 425 18.26 8.55 -0.31
N ALA A 426 19.02 8.27 -1.37
CA ALA A 426 18.55 7.69 -2.63
C ALA A 426 18.14 6.20 -2.55
N GLU A 427 18.44 5.48 -1.45
CA GLU A 427 18.10 4.04 -1.31
C GLU A 427 17.08 3.73 -0.19
N ILE A 428 16.58 4.73 0.54
CA ILE A 428 15.66 4.47 1.66
C ILE A 428 14.23 4.43 1.15
N THR A 429 13.69 3.23 0.97
CA THR A 429 12.27 3.05 0.69
C THR A 429 11.43 3.14 1.98
N PRO A 430 10.17 3.60 1.92
CA PRO A 430 9.28 3.57 3.08
C PRO A 430 9.15 2.16 3.70
N GLU A 431 9.15 1.11 2.89
CA GLU A 431 9.08 -0.29 3.31
C GLU A 431 10.30 -0.70 4.15
N PHE A 432 11.50 -0.20 3.82
CA PHE A 432 12.71 -0.44 4.61
C PHE A 432 12.58 0.08 6.04
N CYS A 433 11.77 1.14 6.24
CA CYS A 433 11.65 1.79 7.53
C CYS A 433 10.89 0.96 8.55
N ALA A 434 9.88 0.21 8.14
CA ALA A 434 9.19 -0.74 9.02
C ALA A 434 10.19 -1.74 9.63
N LEU A 435 11.08 -2.28 8.80
CA LEU A 435 12.11 -3.22 9.23
C LEU A 435 13.16 -2.57 10.14
N LEU A 436 13.58 -1.33 9.83
CA LEU A 436 14.44 -0.57 10.74
C LEU A 436 13.78 -0.37 12.10
N PHE A 437 12.50 0.01 12.16
CA PHE A 437 11.79 0.19 13.44
C PHE A 437 11.69 -1.12 14.22
N ARG A 438 11.50 -2.25 13.53
CA ARG A 438 11.40 -3.58 14.13
C ARG A 438 12.74 -4.07 14.71
N TYR A 439 13.82 -3.96 13.95
CA TYR A 439 15.11 -4.60 14.31
C TYR A 439 16.15 -3.63 14.87
N ARG A 440 16.05 -2.34 14.55
CA ARG A 440 17.02 -1.28 14.90
C ARG A 440 16.34 0.07 15.18
N PRO A 441 15.45 0.17 16.19
CA PRO A 441 14.62 1.36 16.42
C PRO A 441 15.44 2.64 16.65
N ALA A 442 16.63 2.54 17.25
CA ALA A 442 17.53 3.68 17.43
C ALA A 442 18.04 4.23 16.09
N ASP A 443 18.27 3.36 15.10
CA ASP A 443 18.77 3.73 13.79
C ASP A 443 17.64 4.23 12.92
N ALA A 444 16.46 3.59 12.99
CA ALA A 444 15.22 4.09 12.41
C ALA A 444 14.93 5.53 12.84
N SER A 445 15.05 5.82 14.15
CA SER A 445 14.81 7.15 14.69
C SER A 445 15.81 8.19 14.16
N ARG A 446 17.09 7.81 14.02
CA ARG A 446 18.13 8.69 13.45
C ARG A 446 17.90 8.97 11.97
N VAL A 447 17.57 7.93 11.20
CA VAL A 447 17.24 8.04 9.78
C VAL A 447 16.01 8.94 9.61
N LEU A 448 14.92 8.65 10.34
CA LEU A 448 13.69 9.43 10.29
C LEU A 448 13.94 10.89 10.65
N ALA A 449 14.70 11.19 11.71
CA ALA A 449 15.05 12.57 12.06
C ALA A 449 15.84 13.27 10.94
N GLY A 450 16.77 12.56 10.29
CA GLY A 450 17.54 13.07 9.17
C GLY A 450 16.73 13.28 7.89
N VAL A 451 15.69 12.46 7.66
CA VAL A 451 14.76 12.60 6.53
C VAL A 451 13.75 13.70 6.80
N ALA A 452 13.12 13.73 7.98
CA ALA A 452 12.12 14.73 8.35
C ALA A 452 12.66 16.16 8.29
N ALA A 453 13.96 16.37 8.54
CA ALA A 453 14.61 17.67 8.41
C ALA A 453 14.76 18.16 6.95
N ARG A 454 14.62 17.27 5.96
CA ARG A 454 14.89 17.53 4.53
C ARG A 454 13.67 17.32 3.64
N ASP A 455 12.87 16.31 3.94
CA ASP A 455 11.75 15.82 3.15
C ASP A 455 10.67 15.26 4.10
N TRP A 456 9.78 16.14 4.55
CA TRP A 456 8.65 15.76 5.39
C TRP A 456 7.74 14.71 4.72
N PRO A 457 7.36 14.86 3.43
CA PRO A 457 6.56 13.85 2.75
C PRO A 457 7.18 12.43 2.78
N LEU A 458 8.49 12.30 2.55
CA LEU A 458 9.17 11.01 2.67
C LEU A 458 9.15 10.51 4.13
N ALA A 459 9.41 11.37 5.11
CA ALA A 459 9.33 10.99 6.53
C ALA A 459 7.93 10.52 6.94
N ALA A 460 6.88 11.18 6.45
CA ALA A 460 5.50 10.77 6.66
C ALA A 460 5.23 9.39 6.02
N ALA A 461 5.73 9.14 4.80
CA ALA A 461 5.64 7.83 4.15
C ALA A 461 6.33 6.73 4.98
N MET A 462 7.53 6.99 5.47
CA MET A 462 8.27 6.05 6.34
C MET A 462 7.47 5.73 7.62
N LEU A 463 6.86 6.75 8.23
CA LEU A 463 6.03 6.60 9.42
C LEU A 463 4.76 5.81 9.12
N GLU A 464 4.09 6.08 7.99
CA GLU A 464 2.90 5.34 7.54
C GLU A 464 3.18 3.83 7.42
N HIS A 465 4.32 3.47 6.82
CA HIS A 465 4.70 2.07 6.63
C HIS A 465 5.13 1.38 7.93
N ALA A 466 5.55 2.13 8.95
CA ALA A 466 6.01 1.62 10.24
C ALA A 466 4.95 1.66 11.36
N ILE A 467 3.69 1.98 11.05
CA ILE A 467 2.63 2.09 12.07
C ILE A 467 2.49 0.84 12.93
N PRO A 468 2.46 -0.40 12.39
CA PRO A 468 2.37 -1.59 13.22
C PRO A 468 3.49 -1.69 14.26
N GLU A 469 4.73 -1.38 13.86
CA GLU A 469 5.91 -1.37 14.73
C GLU A 469 5.85 -0.25 15.76
N LEU A 470 5.42 0.94 15.35
CA LEU A 470 5.24 2.09 16.23
C LEU A 470 4.17 1.81 17.29
N LEU A 471 3.08 1.16 16.92
CA LEU A 471 2.02 0.74 17.85
C LEU A 471 2.49 -0.37 18.78
N ALA A 472 3.24 -1.35 18.27
CA ALA A 472 3.79 -2.43 19.09
C ALA A 472 4.79 -1.90 20.14
N CYS A 473 5.65 -0.95 19.77
CA CYS A 473 6.65 -0.37 20.66
C CYS A 473 6.09 0.73 21.58
N GLY A 474 5.23 1.59 21.04
CA GLY A 474 4.76 2.81 21.69
C GLY A 474 3.35 2.73 22.27
N GLY A 475 2.63 1.64 22.04
CA GLY A 475 1.23 1.48 22.43
C GLY A 475 0.27 2.42 21.67
N PRO A 476 -1.03 2.38 21.99
CA PRO A 476 -2.07 3.12 21.26
C PRO A 476 -1.92 4.65 21.34
N ARG A 477 -1.23 5.17 22.37
CA ARG A 477 -1.01 6.62 22.55
C ARG A 477 0.16 7.18 21.73
N ILE A 478 0.89 6.35 20.98
CA ILE A 478 2.03 6.83 20.18
C ILE A 478 1.61 7.86 19.14
N ALA A 479 0.44 7.69 18.51
CA ALA A 479 -0.10 8.61 17.51
C ALA A 479 -0.36 10.02 18.09
N GLN A 480 -0.94 10.10 19.29
CA GLN A 480 -1.18 11.37 19.98
C GLN A 480 0.13 12.07 20.35
N ARG A 481 1.12 11.31 20.84
CA ARG A 481 2.45 11.85 21.14
C ARG A 481 3.17 12.35 19.91
N LEU A 482 3.05 11.63 18.79
CA LEU A 482 3.62 12.03 17.51
C LEU A 482 2.96 13.31 16.97
N HIS A 483 1.63 13.38 17.01
CA HIS A 483 0.88 14.59 16.64
C HIS A 483 1.26 15.81 17.49
N ALA A 484 1.37 15.63 18.82
CA ALA A 484 1.80 16.70 19.72
C ALA A 484 3.22 17.16 19.40
N ALA A 485 4.16 16.23 19.23
CA ALA A 485 5.56 16.56 18.90
C ALA A 485 5.68 17.31 17.56
N ILE A 486 4.91 16.92 16.54
CA ILE A 486 4.88 17.63 15.25
C ILE A 486 4.26 19.02 15.42
N SER A 487 3.15 19.12 16.15
CA SER A 487 2.50 20.41 16.45
C SER A 487 3.43 21.38 17.18
N ASP A 488 4.20 20.88 18.15
CA ASP A 488 5.19 21.65 18.89
C ASP A 488 6.34 22.10 17.99
N ALA A 489 6.82 21.22 17.10
CA ALA A 489 7.87 21.56 16.13
C ALA A 489 7.44 22.68 15.18
N PHE A 490 6.22 22.64 14.64
CA PHE A 490 5.66 23.72 13.81
C PHE A 490 5.47 25.02 14.59
N THR A 491 5.06 24.92 15.86
CA THR A 491 4.93 26.09 16.73
C THR A 491 6.30 26.74 16.97
N GLY A 492 7.32 25.95 17.27
CA GLY A 492 8.69 26.45 17.46
C GLY A 492 9.33 27.00 16.18
N ALA A 493 8.92 26.50 15.00
CA ALA A 493 9.37 27.01 13.71
C ALA A 493 8.61 28.27 13.25
N THR A 494 7.50 28.63 13.90
CA THR A 494 6.73 29.83 13.54
C THR A 494 7.51 31.09 13.93
N PRO A 495 7.65 32.09 13.04
CA PRO A 495 8.37 33.32 13.34
C PRO A 495 7.81 34.03 14.58
N PRO A 496 8.67 34.63 15.44
CA PRO A 496 8.20 35.41 16.58
C PRO A 496 7.22 36.51 16.16
N GLY A 497 6.04 36.56 16.80
CA GLY A 497 5.00 37.55 16.52
C GLY A 497 3.93 37.10 15.51
N SER A 498 4.11 35.96 14.84
CA SER A 498 3.07 35.34 13.99
C SER A 498 2.29 34.28 14.77
N PRO A 499 0.95 34.23 14.66
CA PRO A 499 0.19 33.13 15.23
C PRO A 499 0.55 31.83 14.48
N PRO A 500 0.84 30.72 15.20
CA PRO A 500 1.10 29.45 14.55
C PRO A 500 -0.16 28.97 13.81
N PRO A 501 -0.01 28.20 12.72
CA PRO A 501 -1.14 27.75 11.91
C PRO A 501 -2.10 26.86 12.73
N THR A 502 -3.40 27.04 12.53
CA THR A 502 -4.44 26.26 13.22
C THR A 502 -4.60 24.86 12.65
N VAL A 503 -4.21 24.67 11.38
CA VAL A 503 -4.21 23.39 10.66
C VAL A 503 -2.81 23.17 10.10
N ILE A 504 -2.25 22.00 10.37
CA ILE A 504 -0.94 21.55 9.88
C ILE A 504 -1.21 20.33 9.02
N ASP A 505 -0.99 20.45 7.70
CA ASP A 505 -1.01 19.32 6.77
C ASP A 505 -2.31 18.48 6.88
N GLY A 506 -3.45 19.19 6.90
CA GLY A 506 -4.81 18.62 7.01
C GLY A 506 -5.23 18.18 8.41
N VAL A 507 -4.50 18.57 9.47
CA VAL A 507 -4.80 18.19 10.86
C VAL A 507 -4.87 19.41 11.77
N TYR A 508 -5.88 19.49 12.64
CA TYR A 508 -5.97 20.52 13.68
C TYR A 508 -4.78 20.44 14.62
N ARG A 509 -4.18 21.59 14.91
CA ARG A 509 -3.11 21.68 15.91
C ARG A 509 -3.68 21.34 17.29
N ALA A 510 -2.93 20.56 18.08
CA ALA A 510 -3.28 20.36 19.48
C ALA A 510 -3.32 21.72 20.20
N VAL A 511 -4.45 22.06 20.82
CA VAL A 511 -4.51 23.18 21.74
C VAL A 511 -4.02 22.65 23.08
N PRO A 512 -2.94 23.20 23.67
CA PRO A 512 -2.52 22.77 25.00
C PRO A 512 -3.68 22.96 25.97
N HIS A 513 -4.14 21.88 26.59
CA HIS A 513 -5.26 21.90 27.53
C HIS A 513 -4.95 22.61 28.86
N ASP A 514 -3.74 23.15 29.02
CA ASP A 514 -3.30 23.87 30.21
C ASP A 514 -3.48 25.39 30.07
N LEU A 515 -4.72 25.88 30.02
CA LEU A 515 -5.09 27.29 30.25
C LEU A 515 -6.55 27.44 30.75
N HIS A 516 -6.99 26.56 31.67
CA HIS A 516 -8.19 26.80 32.49
C HIS A 516 -7.98 26.43 33.95
#